data_AF-A0A259K9A3-F1
#
_entry.id   AF-A0A259K9A3-F1
#
_cell.length_a   1.000
_cell.length_b   1.000
_cell.length_c   1.000
_cell.angle_alpha   90.00
_cell.angle_beta   90.00
_cell.angle_gamma   90.00
#
_symmetry.space_group_name_H-M   'P 1'
#
loop_
_entity.id
_entity.type
_entity.pdbx_description
1 polymer ?
#
loop_
_entity_poly.entity_id
_entity_poly.type
_entity_poly.pdbx_seq_one_letter_code
_entity_poly.pdbx_strand_id
1 'polypeptide(L)' 'ETDANFVMTGSGGIVEIQGTAEKTPFSETEFLQLLALARTGINQLVDLQKQAVA' A
#
# COMPACT_ATOMS: atom_id res chain seq x y z
N GLU A 1 10.58 3.57 -14.81
CA GLU A 1 9.79 4.12 -13.70
C GLU A 1 8.81 3.04 -13.30
N THR A 2 8.69 2.82 -11.99
CA THR A 2 7.91 1.75 -11.40
C THR A 2 7.06 2.38 -10.31
N ASP A 3 5.76 2.11 -10.34
CA ASP A 3 4.79 2.66 -9.42
C ASP A 3 3.82 1.58 -8.96
N ALA A 4 3.32 1.71 -7.73
CA ALA A 4 2.37 0.78 -7.17
C ALA A 4 1.33 1.50 -6.31
N ASN A 5 0.06 1.14 -6.50
CA ASN A 5 -1.06 1.54 -5.67
C ASN A 5 -1.53 0.35 -4.83
N PHE A 6 -1.83 0.63 -3.55
CA PHE A 6 -2.28 -0.38 -2.59
C PHE A 6 -3.58 0.06 -1.93
N VAL A 7 -4.61 -0.78 -2.00
CA VAL A 7 -5.89 -0.57 -1.32
C VAL A 7 -6.08 -1.69 -0.31
N MET A 8 -6.28 -1.32 0.95
CA MET A 8 -6.39 -2.26 2.05
C MET A 8 -7.51 -1.89 3.02
N THR A 9 -8.07 -2.88 3.69
CA THR A 9 -9.02 -2.68 4.78
C THR A 9 -8.29 -2.24 6.05
N GLY A 10 -9.01 -1.58 6.97
CA GLY A 10 -8.46 -1.24 8.30
C GLY A 10 -8.14 -2.45 9.19
N SER A 11 -8.54 -3.67 8.79
CA SER A 11 -8.13 -4.92 9.42
C SER A 11 -6.89 -5.56 8.79
N GLY A 12 -6.29 -4.90 7.79
CA GLY A 12 -5.06 -5.36 7.12
C GLY A 12 -5.28 -6.30 5.93
N GLY A 13 -6.54 -6.53 5.52
CA GLY A 13 -6.89 -7.28 4.32
C GLY A 13 -6.54 -6.51 3.06
N ILE A 14 -6.00 -7.20 2.06
CA ILE A 14 -5.65 -6.61 0.76
C ILE A 14 -6.90 -6.62 -0.12
N VAL A 15 -7.31 -5.45 -0.61
CA VAL A 15 -8.45 -5.32 -1.54
C VAL A 15 -7.95 -5.28 -2.97
N GLU A 16 -6.93 -4.46 -3.23
CA GLU A 16 -6.34 -4.29 -4.56
C GLU A 16 -4.87 -3.95 -4.44
N ILE A 17 -4.09 -4.51 -5.37
CA ILE A 17 -2.72 -4.09 -5.63
C ILE A 17 -2.59 -3.92 -7.13
N GLN A 18 -2.19 -2.73 -7.55
CA GLN A 18 -1.84 -2.45 -8.94
C GLN A 18 -0.39 -1.99 -8.97
N GLY A 19 0.46 -2.73 -9.67
CA GLY A 19 1.84 -2.33 -9.95
C GLY A 19 2.03 -2.15 -11.44
N THR A 20 2.67 -1.05 -11.84
CA THR A 20 3.06 -0.80 -13.23
C THR A 20 4.57 -0.67 -13.31
N ALA A 21 5.17 -1.35 -14.29
CA ALA A 21 6.60 -1.37 -14.50
C ALA A 21 6.90 -1.15 -15.98
N GLU A 22 6.82 0.11 -16.44
CA GLU A 22 6.90 0.43 -17.87
C GLU A 22 8.29 0.22 -18.49
N LYS A 23 9.36 0.28 -17.67
CA LYS A 23 10.75 0.17 -18.15
C LYS A 23 11.50 -0.99 -17.53
N THR A 24 11.47 -1.09 -16.20
CA THR A 24 12.23 -2.09 -15.44
C THR A 24 11.26 -2.82 -14.53
N PRO A 25 11.15 -4.15 -14.61
CA PRO A 25 10.32 -4.93 -13.70
C PRO A 25 10.75 -4.75 -12.25
N PHE A 26 9.80 -4.87 -11.32
CA PHE A 26 10.12 -4.96 -9.90
C PHE A 26 10.89 -6.25 -9.61
N SER A 27 11.87 -6.17 -8.71
CA SER A 27 12.25 -7.35 -7.95
C SER A 27 11.17 -7.70 -6.92
N GLU A 28 11.06 -8.98 -6.56
CA GLU A 28 10.14 -9.40 -5.49
C GLU A 28 10.45 -8.67 -4.17
N THR A 29 11.72 -8.49 -3.85
CA THR A 29 12.15 -7.77 -2.65
C THR A 29 11.70 -6.31 -2.64
N GLU A 30 11.84 -5.58 -3.75
CA GLU A 30 11.34 -4.20 -3.85
C GLU A 30 9.81 -4.14 -3.70
N PHE A 31 9.08 -5.04 -4.34
CA PHE A 31 7.63 -5.09 -4.22
C PHE A 31 7.20 -5.31 -2.75
N LEU A 32 7.86 -6.23 -2.06
CA LEU A 32 7.58 -6.50 -0.64
C LEU A 32 7.93 -5.30 0.26
N GLN A 33 8.98 -4.54 -0.06
CA GLN A 33 9.31 -3.30 0.66
C GLN A 33 8.22 -2.23 0.46
N LEU A 34 7.73 -2.06 -0.76
CA LEU A 34 6.62 -1.13 -1.05
C LEU A 34 5.34 -1.56 -0.34
N LEU A 35 5.02 -2.86 -0.32
CA LEU A 35 3.86 -3.38 0.41
C LEU A 35 3.98 -3.15 1.93
N ALA A 36 5.18 -3.34 2.50
CA ALA A 36 5.41 -3.06 3.92
C ALA A 36 5.21 -1.58 4.24
N LEU A 37 5.74 -0.68 3.39
CA LEU A 37 5.56 0.77 3.52
C LEU A 37 4.08 1.15 3.43
N ALA A 38 3.35 0.60 2.45
CA ALA A 38 1.93 0.83 2.27
C ALA A 38 1.11 0.39 3.49
N ARG A 39 1.39 -0.78 4.08
CA ARG A 39 0.72 -1.23 5.32
C ARG A 39 0.89 -0.24 6.46
N THR A 40 2.10 0.27 6.68
CA THR A 40 2.35 1.26 7.73
C THR A 40 1.59 2.55 7.48
N GLY A 41 1.66 3.09 6.25
CA GLY A 41 0.96 4.33 5.90
C GLY A 41 -0.56 4.20 5.99
N ILE A 42 -1.13 3.09 5.51
CA ILE A 42 -2.57 2.85 5.57
C ILE A 42 -3.06 2.74 7.01
N ASN A 43 -2.31 2.07 7.91
CA ASN A 43 -2.68 2.00 9.32
C ASN A 43 -2.76 3.40 9.95
N GLN A 44 -1.80 4.27 9.65
CA GLN A 44 -1.82 5.66 10.12
C GLN A 44 -3.02 6.43 9.56
N LEU A 45 -3.34 6.26 8.27
CA LEU A 45 -4.51 6.88 7.66
C LEU A 45 -5.82 6.40 8.29
N VAL A 46 -5.94 5.09 8.58
CA VAL A 46 -7.11 4.51 9.23
C VAL A 46 -7.31 5.10 10.63
N ASP A 47 -6.24 5.29 11.40
CA ASP A 47 -6.32 5.89 12.73
C ASP A 47 -6.77 7.36 12.66
N LEU A 48 -6.25 8.13 11.70
CA LEU A 48 -6.67 9.51 11.46
C LEU A 48 -8.12 9.60 10.98
N GLN A 49 -8.56 8.70 10.10
CA GLN A 49 -9.94 8.64 9.63
C GLN A 49 -10.90 8.37 10.78
N LYS A 50 -10.58 7.45 11.69
CA LYS A 50 -11.38 7.18 12.90
C LYS A 50 -11.47 8.40 13.81
N GLN A 51 -10.39 9.15 13.98
CA GLN A 51 -10.39 10.39 14.77
C GLN A 51 -11.25 11.48 14.15
N ALA A 52 -11.25 11.59 12.82
CA ALA A 52 -11.99 12.65 12.11
C ALA A 52 -13.51 12.47 12.14
N VAL A 53 -14.01 11.24 12.30
CA VAL A 53 -15.45 10.92 12.33
C VAL A 53 -15.99 10.65 13.74
N ALA A 54 -15.14 10.81 14.77
CA ALA A 54 -15.49 10.62 16.18
C ALA A 54 -16.28 11.80 16.77
#